data_AF-A0A7C4R991-F1
#
_entry.id   AF-A0A7C4R991-F1
#
_cell.length_a   1.000
_cell.length_b   1.000
_cell.length_c   1.000
_cell.angle_alpha   90.00
_cell.angle_beta   90.00
_cell.angle_gamma   90.00
#
_symmetry.space_group_name_H-M   'P 1'
#
loop_
_entity.id
_entity.type
_entity.pdbx_description
1 polymer ?
#
loop_
_entity_poly.entity_id
_entity_poly.type
_entity_poly.pdbx_seq_one_letter_code
_entity_poly.pdbx_strand_id
1 'polypeptide(L)' 'SSLCPKCRGRLSPSGYRLMKCPRCGLEEDRDIVAVENLLQRIQINVPASTVHGESPPMKRGGKR' A
#
# COMPACT_ATOMS: atom_id res chain seq x y z
N SER A 1 -6.91 -3.53 3.54
CA SER A 1 -7.60 -2.28 3.93
C SER A 1 -9.08 -2.39 3.57
N SER A 2 -10.00 -1.88 4.39
CA SER A 2 -11.45 -1.88 4.09
C SER A 2 -11.99 -0.49 3.73
N LEU A 3 -11.10 0.48 3.54
CA LEU A 3 -11.44 1.86 3.23
C LEU A 3 -11.18 2.15 1.76
N CYS A 4 -12.07 2.93 1.16
CA CYS A 4 -11.94 3.41 -0.19
C CYS A 4 -10.77 4.41 -0.23
N PRO A 5 -9.77 4.18 -1.08
CA PRO A 5 -8.65 5.10 -1.21
C PRO A 5 -9.10 6.50 -1.68
N LYS A 6 -10.20 6.61 -2.43
CA LYS A 6 -10.69 7.89 -2.98
C LYS A 6 -11.50 8.73 -2.00
N CYS A 7 -12.48 8.14 -1.32
CA CYS A 7 -13.44 8.86 -0.47
C CYS A 7 -13.41 8.43 1.00
N ARG A 8 -12.48 7.53 1.38
CA ARG A 8 -12.37 6.92 2.72
C ARG A 8 -13.65 6.21 3.19
N GLY A 9 -14.58 5.93 2.30
CA GLY A 9 -15.78 5.16 2.61
C GLY A 9 -15.51 3.67 2.80
N ARG A 10 -16.34 2.96 3.56
CA ARG A 10 -16.21 1.50 3.70
C ARG A 10 -16.48 0.82 2.36
N LEU A 11 -15.56 -0.04 1.95
CA LEU A 11 -15.69 -0.86 0.75
C LEU A 11 -16.55 -2.11 1.05
N SER A 12 -17.29 -2.55 0.04
CA SER A 12 -18.05 -3.79 0.02
C SER A 12 -17.39 -4.78 -0.93
N PRO A 13 -17.31 -6.08 -0.61
CA PRO A 13 -16.91 -7.08 -1.59
C PRO A 13 -17.93 -7.11 -2.75
N SER A 14 -17.44 -7.11 -3.98
CA SER A 14 -18.26 -7.25 -5.20
C SER A 14 -17.93 -8.52 -6.00
N GLY A 15 -17.00 -9.35 -5.51
CA GLY A 15 -16.58 -10.60 -6.14
C GLY A 15 -15.41 -11.23 -5.39
N TYR A 16 -14.70 -12.16 -6.03
CA TYR A 16 -13.61 -12.92 -5.41
C TYR A 16 -12.48 -12.01 -4.88
N ARG A 17 -11.83 -11.23 -5.75
CA ARG A 17 -10.81 -10.24 -5.35
C ARG A 17 -11.24 -8.78 -5.53
N LEU A 18 -12.42 -8.51 -6.08
CA LEU A 18 -12.91 -7.15 -6.31
C LEU A 18 -13.58 -6.55 -5.06
N MET A 19 -13.31 -5.27 -4.84
CA MET A 19 -13.94 -4.42 -3.84
C MET A 19 -14.62 -3.25 -4.53
N LYS A 20 -15.82 -2.93 -4.09
CA LYS A 20 -16.61 -1.81 -4.58
C LYS A 20 -16.88 -0.79 -3.49
N CYS A 21 -16.75 0.49 -3.81
CA CYS A 21 -17.19 1.58 -2.96
C CYS A 21 -18.61 2.01 -3.34
N PRO A 22 -19.62 1.83 -2.47
CA PRO A 22 -20.98 2.27 -2.75
C PRO A 22 -21.13 3.80 -2.75
N ARG A 23 -20.18 4.54 -2.14
CA ARG A 23 -20.26 6.01 -2.06
C ARG A 23 -19.77 6.73 -3.31
N CYS A 24 -18.69 6.24 -3.94
CA CYS A 24 -18.08 6.91 -5.08
C CYS A 24 -17.97 6.04 -6.34
N GLY A 25 -18.48 4.80 -6.31
CA GLY A 25 -18.52 3.89 -7.45
C GLY A 25 -17.18 3.23 -7.82
N LEU A 26 -16.12 3.39 -7.01
CA LEU A 26 -14.83 2.73 -7.24
C LEU A 26 -15.01 1.22 -7.23
N GLU A 27 -14.45 0.50 -8.20
CA GLU A 27 -14.48 -0.97 -8.26
C GLU A 27 -13.10 -1.47 -8.68
N GLU A 28 -12.35 -2.03 -7.74
CA GLU A 28 -10.92 -2.37 -7.92
C GLU A 28 -10.53 -3.61 -7.12
N ASP A 29 -9.37 -4.20 -7.46
CA ASP A 29 -8.83 -5.34 -6.73
C ASP A 29 -8.43 -4.98 -5.27
N ARG A 30 -8.65 -5.92 -4.35
CA ARG A 30 -8.26 -5.80 -2.93
C ARG A 30 -6.80 -5.45 -2.74
N ASP A 31 -5.91 -6.00 -3.57
CA ASP A 31 -4.47 -5.80 -3.48
C ASP A 31 -4.09 -4.38 -3.90
N ILE A 32 -4.69 -3.87 -4.99
CA ILE A 32 -4.52 -2.47 -5.44
C ILE A 32 -5.03 -1.50 -4.37
N VAL A 33 -6.24 -1.73 -3.86
CA VAL A 33 -6.82 -0.94 -2.75
C VAL A 33 -5.91 -0.97 -1.52
N ALA A 34 -5.29 -2.11 -1.20
CA ALA A 34 -4.40 -2.22 -0.06
C ALA A 34 -3.13 -1.39 -0.25
N VAL A 35 -2.50 -1.44 -1.43
CA VAL A 35 -1.33 -0.64 -1.79
C VAL A 35 -1.65 0.85 -1.73
N GLU A 36 -2.73 1.30 -2.36
CA GLU A 36 -3.10 2.73 -2.35
C GLU A 36 -3.35 3.24 -0.92
N ASN A 37 -4.05 2.47 -0.10
CA ASN A 37 -4.27 2.84 1.30
C ASN A 37 -2.97 2.85 2.11
N LEU A 38 -2.03 1.94 1.80
CA LEU A 38 -0.72 1.90 2.43
C LEU A 38 0.09 3.14 2.04
N LEU A 39 0.16 3.48 0.75
CA LEU A 39 0.83 4.68 0.24
C LEU A 39 0.27 5.96 0.89
N GLN A 40 -1.06 6.07 1.00
CA GLN A 40 -1.69 7.20 1.68
C GLN A 40 -1.38 7.26 3.19
N ARG A 41 -1.26 6.11 3.86
CA ARG A 41 -0.94 6.05 5.31
C ARG A 41 0.50 6.43 5.58
N ILE A 42 1.43 6.03 4.72
CA ILE A 42 2.85 6.30 4.92
C ILE A 42 3.20 7.76 4.55
N GLN A 43 2.22 8.58 4.08
CA GLN A 43 2.45 9.95 3.60
C GLN A 43 3.65 10.04 2.64
N ILE A 44 3.87 8.99 1.83
CA ILE A 44 4.92 9.04 0.82
C ILE A 44 4.34 9.89 -0.31
N ASN A 45 4.58 11.20 -0.24
CA ASN A 45 4.87 11.92 -1.47
C ASN A 45 6.10 11.20 -2.01
N VAL A 46 5.94 10.31 -2.99
CA VAL A 46 7.07 9.66 -3.64
C VAL A 46 7.59 10.70 -4.63
N PRO A 47 8.60 11.52 -4.32
CA PRO A 47 9.40 12.04 -5.41
C PRO A 47 9.99 10.79 -6.06
N ALA A 48 9.72 10.61 -7.35
CA ALA A 48 10.40 9.60 -8.13
C ALA A 48 11.91 9.80 -7.90
N SER A 49 12.53 8.84 -7.21
CA SER A 49 13.96 8.70 -6.87
C SER A 49 14.24 8.71 -5.38
N THR A 50 14.43 7.52 -4.83
CA THR A 50 15.66 7.23 -4.11
C THR A 50 15.94 5.76 -4.29
N VAL A 51 16.89 5.50 -5.18
CA VAL A 51 17.67 4.27 -5.27
C VAL A 51 17.82 3.63 -3.88
N HIS A 52 17.64 2.32 -3.85
CA HIS A 52 18.01 1.39 -2.78
C HIS A 52 18.85 2.05 -1.67
N GLY A 53 18.27 2.22 -0.49
CA GLY A 53 19.08 2.38 0.71
C GLY A 53 19.98 1.17 0.82
N GLU A 54 21.28 1.36 0.58
CA GLU A 54 22.29 0.31 0.70
C GLU A 54 22.10 -0.40 2.04
N SER A 55 21.96 -1.73 1.98
CA SER A 55 21.88 -2.54 3.19
C SER A 55 23.15 -2.30 4.02
N PRO A 56 23.04 -2.13 5.36
CA PRO A 56 24.20 -1.90 6.19
C PRO A 56 25.21 -3.06 6.02
N PRO A 57 26.52 -2.77 5.96
CA PRO A 57 27.52 -3.81 5.74
C PRO A 57 27.47 -4.82 6.90
N MET A 58 27.33 -6.10 6.54
CA MET A 58 27.31 -7.20 7.51
C MET A 58 28.59 -7.16 8.37
N LYS A 59 28.45 -6.98 9.69
CA LYS A 59 29.58 -7.11 10.61
C LYS A 59 30.02 -8.57 10.67
N ARG A 60 31.21 -8.86 10.14
CA ARG A 60 31.87 -10.17 10.33
C ARG A 60 32.49 -10.18 11.73
N GLY A 61 31.88 -10.93 12.65
CA GLY A 61 32.43 -11.15 13.99
C GLY A 61 33.73 -11.94 13.90
N GLY A 62 34.85 -11.30 14.24
CA GLY A 62 36.14 -11.97 14.42
C GLY A 62 36.20 -12.62 15.79
N LYS A 63 36.34 -13.94 15.83
CA LYS A 63 36.84 -14.67 17.01
C LYS A 63 38.36 -14.77 16.87
N ARG A 64 39.10 -14.29 17.87
CA ARG A 64 40.30 -14.90 18.46
C ARG A 64 40.77 -14.06 19.63
#